data_AF-A0A9X6S4S9-F1
#
_entry.id   AF-A0A9X6S4S9-F1
#
_cell.length_a   1.000
_cell.length_b   1.000
_cell.length_c   1.000
_cell.angle_alpha   90.00
_cell.angle_beta   90.00
_cell.angle_gamma   90.00
#
_symmetry.space_group_name_H-M   'P 1'
#
loop_
_entity.id
_entity.type
_entity.pdbx_description
1 polymer ?
#
loop_
_entity_poly.entity_id
_entity_poly.type
_entity_poly.pdbx_seq_one_letter_code
_entity_poly.pdbx_strand_id
1 'polypeptide(L)'
;MTLANEWDAKVSYQVTGNNIKQSSQTLKTGDTAYGHGISIPQGKQITLTNFISDHPQTFKVIATFTGLKNSSYQSRKITKLVEVYTITPNTSSRENALGIYSDPTNGFEETNSKVNVSYEFYYEDGTPVNFKKGTAYLALGSLNNYQNGQDHYEYAKVISGGKALGLAGASVSVHNGNTLYSTYPNTARESEYGADSHYNTNPQHSPDFDKYYGWDTGWVNSKAFYGSGLVSLEGSKYTFEVGVDGEKYFTTDELRNNLPANHLWYNMATVIPRTDIQKPELTVRYKHTNVALG
;
A
#
# COMPACT_ATOMS: atom_id res chain seq x y z
N MET A 1 0.97 -13.24 -10.36
CA MET A 1 0.68 -12.07 -11.22
C MET A 1 1.95 -11.24 -11.30
N THR A 2 2.17 -10.58 -12.43
CA THR A 2 3.13 -9.49 -12.58
C THR A 2 2.34 -8.20 -12.78
N LEU A 3 2.46 -7.28 -11.85
CA LEU A 3 2.13 -5.86 -11.97
C LEU A 3 3.46 -5.13 -12.02
N ALA A 4 3.71 -4.45 -13.13
CA ALA A 4 4.94 -3.73 -13.40
C ALA A 4 4.60 -2.28 -13.76
N ASN A 5 5.58 -1.39 -13.75
CA ASN A 5 5.37 0.01 -14.10
C ASN A 5 4.70 0.14 -15.48
N GLU A 6 3.67 0.97 -15.57
CA GLU A 6 2.88 1.24 -16.77
C GLU A 6 2.97 2.73 -17.13
N TRP A 7 4.18 3.24 -17.34
CA TRP A 7 4.48 4.65 -17.64
C TRP A 7 3.67 5.27 -18.79
N ASP A 8 3.18 4.44 -19.73
CA ASP A 8 2.41 4.89 -20.89
C ASP A 8 0.90 4.58 -20.75
N ALA A 9 0.44 4.13 -19.57
CA ALA A 9 -0.96 3.86 -19.32
C ALA A 9 -1.80 5.14 -19.40
N LYS A 10 -3.03 4.98 -19.87
CA LYS A 10 -4.03 6.04 -19.85
C LYS A 10 -5.00 5.77 -18.73
N VAL A 11 -5.25 6.79 -17.90
CA VAL A 11 -6.23 6.73 -16.82
C VAL A 11 -7.39 7.67 -17.12
N SER A 12 -8.61 7.18 -16.90
CA SER A 12 -9.83 7.98 -16.88
C SER A 12 -10.53 7.84 -15.54
N TYR A 13 -11.29 8.87 -15.16
CA TYR A 13 -11.92 8.94 -13.84
C TYR A 13 -13.43 9.17 -13.96
N GLN A 14 -14.19 8.50 -13.11
CA GLN A 14 -15.59 8.82 -12.82
C GLN A 14 -15.71 9.13 -11.34
N VAL A 15 -16.26 10.30 -11.00
CA VAL A 15 -16.41 10.76 -9.62
C VAL A 15 -17.89 10.75 -9.24
N THR A 16 -18.19 10.24 -8.04
CA THR A 16 -19.52 10.33 -7.43
C THR A 16 -19.37 11.00 -6.08
N GLY A 17 -19.95 12.18 -5.93
CA GLY A 17 -19.83 13.05 -4.77
C GLY A 17 -20.13 14.49 -5.19
N ASN A 18 -20.53 15.34 -4.25
CA ASN A 18 -20.83 16.74 -4.53
C ASN A 18 -19.59 17.59 -4.25
N ASN A 19 -19.38 18.63 -5.05
CA ASN A 19 -18.32 19.63 -4.83
C ASN A 19 -16.89 19.06 -4.71
N ILE A 20 -16.58 18.00 -5.46
CA ILE A 20 -15.23 17.44 -5.51
C ILE A 20 -14.41 18.17 -6.57
N LYS A 21 -13.36 18.87 -6.13
CA LYS A 21 -12.42 19.56 -7.02
C LYS A 21 -11.40 18.56 -7.56
N GLN A 22 -11.17 18.58 -8.87
CA GLN A 22 -10.14 17.78 -9.52
C GLN A 22 -8.99 18.66 -9.98
N SER A 23 -7.76 18.24 -9.72
CA SER A 23 -6.55 18.86 -10.25
C SER A 23 -5.53 17.78 -10.61
N SER A 24 -4.58 18.09 -11.49
CA SER A 24 -3.53 17.14 -11.87
C SER A 24 -2.17 17.82 -11.94
N GLN A 25 -1.14 17.11 -11.51
CA GLN A 25 0.26 17.49 -11.65
C GLN A 25 1.02 16.41 -12.42
N THR A 26 1.89 16.81 -13.34
CA THR A 26 2.79 15.90 -14.04
C THR A 26 4.16 15.94 -13.37
N LEU A 27 4.64 14.77 -12.97
CA LEU A 27 5.92 14.55 -12.33
C LEU A 27 6.88 13.90 -13.32
N LYS A 28 8.14 14.31 -13.28
CA LYS A 28 9.24 13.85 -14.13
C LYS A 28 10.43 13.41 -13.26
N THR A 29 11.48 12.92 -13.89
CA THR A 29 12.72 12.54 -13.21
C THR A 29 13.25 13.64 -12.30
N GLY A 30 13.47 13.31 -11.04
CA GLY A 30 13.96 14.24 -10.01
C GLY A 30 12.86 15.03 -9.31
N ASP A 31 11.63 15.01 -9.82
CA ASP A 31 10.49 15.62 -9.13
C ASP A 31 10.09 14.75 -7.93
N THR A 32 9.76 15.41 -6.83
CA THR A 32 9.14 14.79 -5.65
C THR A 32 7.69 15.24 -5.57
N ALA A 33 6.78 14.34 -5.27
CA ALA A 33 5.43 14.69 -4.83
C ALA A 33 5.34 14.48 -3.32
N TYR A 34 4.87 15.50 -2.60
CA TYR A 34 4.61 15.45 -1.16
C TYR A 34 5.78 14.94 -0.28
N GLY A 35 7.02 15.13 -0.73
CA GLY A 35 8.22 14.67 -0.01
C GLY A 35 8.55 13.18 -0.21
N HIS A 36 7.75 12.44 -0.98
CA HIS A 36 8.03 11.06 -1.34
C HIS A 36 8.91 11.02 -2.61
N GLY A 37 10.03 10.30 -2.52
CA GLY A 37 10.97 10.11 -3.61
C GLY A 37 10.46 9.07 -4.61
N ILE A 38 9.53 9.44 -5.50
CA ILE A 38 9.18 8.56 -6.62
C ILE A 38 10.33 8.61 -7.63
N SER A 39 11.02 7.49 -7.82
CA SER A 39 12.08 7.42 -8.82
C SER A 39 11.51 7.21 -10.22
N ILE A 40 11.29 8.32 -10.92
CA ILE A 40 10.80 8.35 -12.31
C ILE A 40 12.00 8.27 -13.28
N PRO A 41 12.11 7.23 -14.13
CA PRO A 41 13.22 7.09 -15.07
C PRO A 41 13.32 8.26 -16.06
N GLN A 42 14.53 8.54 -16.54
CA GLN A 42 14.77 9.60 -17.52
C GLN A 42 13.87 9.44 -18.75
N GLY A 43 13.20 10.53 -19.14
CA GLY A 43 12.27 10.53 -20.29
C GLY A 43 10.91 9.89 -20.01
N LYS A 44 10.65 9.45 -18.78
CA LYS A 44 9.31 9.06 -18.31
C LYS A 44 8.68 10.17 -17.48
N GLN A 45 7.36 10.08 -17.35
CA GLN A 45 6.55 10.97 -16.54
C GLN A 45 5.37 10.19 -15.96
N ILE A 46 4.85 10.65 -14.83
CA ILE A 46 3.59 10.18 -14.26
C ILE A 46 2.71 11.39 -13.95
N THR A 47 1.41 11.20 -13.94
CA THR A 47 0.45 12.22 -13.52
C THR A 47 -0.14 11.80 -12.19
N LEU A 48 -0.09 12.68 -11.19
CA LEU A 48 -0.89 12.56 -9.98
C LEU A 48 -2.15 13.39 -10.16
N THR A 49 -3.32 12.76 -10.07
CA THR A 49 -4.61 13.45 -10.11
C THR A 49 -5.25 13.47 -8.73
N ASN A 50 -5.46 14.67 -8.19
CA ASN A 50 -6.03 14.92 -6.88
C ASN A 50 -7.52 15.21 -6.97
N PHE A 51 -8.28 14.61 -6.05
CA PHE A 51 -9.70 14.82 -5.81
C PHE A 51 -9.86 15.32 -4.38
N ILE A 52 -10.36 16.54 -4.21
CA ILE A 52 -10.43 17.22 -2.91
C ILE A 52 -11.86 17.63 -2.65
N SER A 53 -12.40 17.25 -1.50
CA SER A 53 -13.70 17.73 -1.02
C SER A 53 -13.60 19.15 -0.46
N ASP A 54 -14.64 19.95 -0.60
CA ASP A 54 -14.75 21.30 0.02
C ASP A 54 -15.17 21.24 1.51
N HIS A 55 -15.68 20.10 1.96
CA HIS A 55 -15.99 19.78 3.34
C HIS A 55 -15.86 18.25 3.53
N PRO A 56 -15.56 17.77 4.75
CA PRO A 56 -15.41 16.34 4.99
C PRO A 56 -16.66 15.57 4.57
N GLN A 57 -16.50 14.70 3.56
CA GLN A 57 -17.59 13.91 3.01
C GLN A 57 -17.08 12.60 2.42
N THR A 58 -17.93 11.57 2.43
CA THR A 58 -17.64 10.34 1.69
C THR A 58 -17.91 10.54 0.21
N PHE A 59 -16.93 10.24 -0.63
CA PHE A 59 -17.10 10.25 -2.08
C PHE A 59 -16.44 9.02 -2.72
N LYS A 60 -16.70 8.83 -4.01
CA LYS A 60 -16.21 7.68 -4.77
C LYS A 60 -15.50 8.14 -6.04
N VAL A 61 -14.37 7.51 -6.33
CA VAL A 61 -13.63 7.68 -7.60
C VAL A 61 -13.45 6.31 -8.23
N ILE A 62 -13.82 6.17 -9.49
CA ILE A 62 -13.52 4.99 -10.31
C ILE A 62 -12.42 5.40 -11.28
N ALA A 63 -11.22 4.84 -11.10
CA ALA A 63 -10.10 5.00 -12.02
C ALA A 63 -10.04 3.80 -12.96
N THR A 64 -10.01 4.06 -14.27
CA THR A 64 -9.87 3.02 -15.30
C THR A 64 -8.56 3.22 -16.05
N PHE A 65 -7.61 2.34 -15.78
CA PHE A 65 -6.31 2.29 -16.44
C PHE A 65 -6.41 1.39 -17.67
N THR A 66 -5.97 1.90 -18.81
CA THR A 66 -5.99 1.18 -20.09
C THR A 66 -4.65 1.29 -20.80
N GLY A 67 -4.43 0.38 -21.76
CA GLY A 67 -3.18 0.33 -22.50
C GLY A 67 -2.02 -0.21 -21.67
N LEU A 68 -2.32 -1.03 -20.66
CA LEU A 68 -1.29 -1.71 -19.86
C LEU A 68 -0.48 -2.64 -20.77
N LYS A 69 0.84 -2.55 -20.69
CA LYS A 69 1.79 -3.27 -21.57
C LYS A 69 2.63 -4.30 -20.81
N ASN A 70 2.94 -4.03 -19.55
CA ASN A 70 3.97 -4.74 -18.82
C ASN A 70 3.40 -5.73 -17.79
N SER A 71 2.11 -5.65 -17.51
CA SER A 71 1.42 -6.49 -16.53
C SER A 71 0.85 -7.77 -17.15
N SER A 72 0.91 -8.88 -16.41
CA SER A 72 0.44 -10.19 -16.87
C SER A 72 0.06 -11.13 -15.71
N TYR A 73 -0.71 -12.16 -16.00
CA TYR A 73 -0.94 -13.28 -15.10
C TYR A 73 -0.88 -14.60 -15.86
N GLN A 74 -0.05 -15.53 -15.38
CA GLN A 74 0.24 -16.81 -16.07
C GLN A 74 0.60 -16.60 -17.55
N SER A 75 1.47 -15.62 -17.82
CA SER A 75 1.92 -15.21 -19.16
C SER A 75 0.84 -14.61 -20.07
N ARG A 76 -0.42 -14.51 -19.60
CA ARG A 76 -1.48 -13.80 -20.32
C ARG A 76 -1.47 -12.32 -19.95
N LYS A 77 -1.37 -11.47 -20.96
CA LYS A 77 -1.25 -10.02 -20.81
C LYS A 77 -2.51 -9.40 -20.22
N ILE A 78 -2.35 -8.58 -19.17
CA ILE A 78 -3.39 -7.72 -18.61
C ILE A 78 -3.33 -6.39 -19.35
N THR A 79 -4.47 -5.89 -19.83
CA THR A 79 -4.54 -4.66 -20.66
C THR A 79 -5.33 -3.53 -20.01
N LYS A 80 -6.11 -3.85 -18.97
CA LYS A 80 -6.94 -2.90 -18.24
C LYS A 80 -6.98 -3.24 -16.75
N LEU A 81 -6.99 -2.21 -15.92
CA LEU A 81 -7.23 -2.27 -14.48
C LEU A 81 -8.31 -1.24 -14.13
N VAL A 82 -9.30 -1.67 -13.35
CA VAL A 82 -10.32 -0.78 -12.77
C VAL A 82 -10.13 -0.75 -11.28
N GLU A 83 -9.94 0.44 -10.73
CA GLU A 83 -9.81 0.70 -9.31
C GLU A 83 -11.01 1.52 -8.86
N VAL A 84 -11.63 1.09 -7.77
CA VAL A 84 -12.83 1.72 -7.21
C VAL A 84 -12.52 2.15 -5.80
N TYR A 85 -12.37 3.45 -5.62
CA TYR A 85 -12.07 4.08 -4.35
C TYR A 85 -13.34 4.59 -3.71
N THR A 86 -13.60 4.21 -2.47
CA THR A 86 -14.54 4.87 -1.57
C THR A 86 -13.72 5.49 -0.46
N ILE A 87 -13.68 6.81 -0.46
CA ILE A 87 -12.92 7.60 0.49
C ILE A 87 -13.86 8.18 1.53
N THR A 88 -13.57 7.91 2.79
CA THR A 88 -14.38 8.33 3.94
C THR A 88 -13.53 9.24 4.81
N PRO A 89 -14.03 10.43 5.19
CA PRO A 89 -13.28 11.34 6.02
C PRO A 89 -13.04 10.67 7.37
N ASN A 90 -11.82 10.78 7.88
CA ASN A 90 -11.55 10.33 9.23
C ASN A 90 -11.81 11.45 10.24
N THR A 91 -11.88 12.71 9.84
CA THR A 91 -12.23 13.86 10.70
C THR A 91 -13.44 14.62 10.18
N SER A 92 -14.20 15.24 11.09
CA SER A 92 -15.33 16.14 10.79
C SER A 92 -14.91 17.60 10.53
N SER A 93 -13.63 17.97 10.72
CA SER A 93 -13.19 19.38 10.72
C SER A 93 -12.37 19.82 9.51
N ARG A 94 -11.84 18.88 8.72
CA ARG A 94 -10.93 19.17 7.61
C ARG A 94 -11.42 18.53 6.32
N GLU A 95 -11.10 19.17 5.19
CA GLU A 95 -11.25 18.59 3.86
C GLU A 95 -10.50 17.25 3.76
N ASN A 96 -11.01 16.37 2.90
CA ASN A 96 -10.48 15.03 2.72
C ASN A 96 -10.17 14.80 1.24
N ALA A 97 -9.03 14.17 0.93
CA ALA A 97 -8.50 14.14 -0.43
C ALA A 97 -7.95 12.78 -0.85
N LEU A 98 -8.01 12.50 -2.15
CA LEU A 98 -7.43 11.33 -2.81
C LEU A 98 -6.56 11.76 -3.98
N GLY A 99 -5.28 11.37 -3.97
CA GLY A 99 -4.38 11.50 -5.12
C GLY A 99 -4.19 10.15 -5.80
N ILE A 100 -4.45 10.03 -7.11
CA ILE A 100 -4.26 8.78 -7.86
C ILE A 100 -3.14 8.96 -8.89
N TYR A 101 -2.12 8.10 -8.82
CA TYR A 101 -1.03 8.08 -9.79
C TYR A 101 -1.45 7.39 -11.10
N SER A 102 -0.99 7.90 -12.24
CA SER A 102 -1.27 7.33 -13.56
C SER A 102 -0.60 5.98 -13.82
N ASP A 103 0.47 5.67 -13.06
CA ASP A 103 1.05 4.34 -12.98
C ASP A 103 0.48 3.62 -11.74
N PRO A 104 -0.24 2.51 -11.89
CA PRO A 104 -0.91 1.85 -10.77
C PRO A 104 0.05 1.24 -9.74
N THR A 105 1.33 1.04 -10.08
CA THR A 105 2.33 0.57 -9.10
C THR A 105 2.71 1.63 -8.08
N ASN A 106 2.56 2.91 -8.44
CA ASN A 106 2.70 4.03 -7.51
C ASN A 106 1.46 4.23 -6.63
N GLY A 107 0.35 3.54 -6.91
CA GLY A 107 -0.85 3.52 -6.09
C GLY A 107 -1.50 4.90 -5.93
N PHE A 108 -1.74 5.30 -4.69
CA PHE A 108 -2.52 6.49 -4.37
C PHE A 108 -2.07 7.14 -3.07
N GLU A 109 -2.45 8.40 -2.88
CA GLU A 109 -2.30 9.16 -1.65
C GLU A 109 -3.67 9.48 -1.07
N GLU A 110 -3.77 9.55 0.25
CA GLU A 110 -4.97 10.04 0.93
C GLU A 110 -4.62 11.13 1.93
N THR A 111 -5.54 12.07 2.12
CA THR A 111 -5.47 13.06 3.19
C THR A 111 -6.75 13.05 4.02
N ASN A 112 -6.60 13.07 5.35
CA ASN A 112 -7.69 13.12 6.33
C ASN A 112 -8.79 12.06 6.07
N SER A 113 -8.41 10.86 5.61
CA SER A 113 -9.35 9.85 5.16
C SER A 113 -8.98 8.44 5.58
N LYS A 114 -9.95 7.56 5.35
CA LYS A 114 -9.77 6.12 5.21
C LYS A 114 -10.28 5.71 3.84
N VAL A 115 -9.57 4.82 3.16
CA VAL A 115 -9.87 4.46 1.77
C VAL A 115 -10.20 2.98 1.67
N ASN A 116 -11.41 2.66 1.23
CA ASN A 116 -11.73 1.33 0.71
C ASN A 116 -11.48 1.33 -0.79
N VAL A 117 -10.57 0.48 -1.25
CA VAL A 117 -10.21 0.36 -2.67
C VAL A 117 -10.44 -1.06 -3.15
N SER A 118 -11.16 -1.22 -4.27
CA SER A 118 -11.32 -2.51 -4.94
C SER A 118 -10.70 -2.50 -6.32
N TYR A 119 -10.12 -3.63 -6.72
CA TYR A 119 -9.39 -3.77 -7.97
C TYR A 119 -9.98 -4.91 -8.80
N GLU A 120 -10.09 -4.68 -10.10
CA GLU A 120 -10.47 -5.67 -11.10
C GLU A 120 -9.55 -5.54 -12.31
N PHE A 121 -8.83 -6.61 -12.64
CA PHE A 121 -7.97 -6.66 -13.83
C PHE A 121 -8.70 -7.34 -14.98
N TYR A 122 -8.36 -6.96 -16.21
CA TYR A 122 -8.95 -7.54 -17.41
C TYR A 122 -7.89 -7.84 -18.46
N TYR A 123 -8.12 -8.93 -19.18
CA TYR A 123 -7.37 -9.27 -20.37
C TYR A 123 -7.84 -8.46 -21.59
N GLU A 124 -7.14 -8.63 -22.70
CA GLU A 124 -7.43 -7.95 -23.97
C GLU A 124 -8.85 -8.19 -24.51
N ASP A 125 -9.40 -9.39 -24.32
CA ASP A 125 -10.76 -9.75 -24.72
C ASP A 125 -11.84 -9.16 -23.79
N GLY A 126 -11.44 -8.38 -22.77
CA GLY A 126 -12.33 -7.78 -21.80
C GLY A 126 -12.78 -8.73 -20.69
N THR A 127 -12.34 -9.99 -20.68
CA THR A 127 -12.66 -10.93 -19.61
C THR A 127 -11.89 -10.57 -18.34
N PRO A 128 -12.52 -10.69 -17.15
CA PRO A 128 -11.84 -10.44 -15.90
C PRO A 128 -10.75 -11.49 -15.65
N VAL A 129 -9.63 -11.04 -15.11
CA VAL A 129 -8.60 -11.93 -14.60
C VAL A 129 -9.15 -12.62 -13.36
N ASN A 130 -9.11 -13.96 -13.33
CA ASN A 130 -9.50 -14.75 -12.17
C ASN A 130 -8.27 -15.44 -11.58
N PHE A 131 -7.79 -14.94 -10.43
CA PHE A 131 -6.62 -15.49 -9.77
C PHE A 131 -6.94 -16.81 -9.10
N LYS A 132 -6.15 -17.83 -9.41
CA LYS A 132 -6.23 -19.12 -8.75
C LYS A 132 -5.51 -19.02 -7.41
N LYS A 133 -6.07 -19.66 -6.39
CA LYS A 133 -5.46 -19.76 -5.07
C LYS A 133 -3.98 -20.15 -5.16
N GLY A 134 -3.12 -19.37 -4.52
CA GLY A 134 -1.67 -19.63 -4.44
C GLY A 134 -0.86 -19.28 -5.70
N THR A 135 -1.41 -18.51 -6.64
CA THR A 135 -0.72 -18.19 -7.91
C THR A 135 -0.49 -16.70 -8.15
N ALA A 136 -1.05 -15.84 -7.31
CA ALA A 136 -0.90 -14.40 -7.39
C ALA A 136 -0.76 -13.80 -6.00
N TYR A 137 0.16 -12.85 -5.89
CA TYR A 137 0.47 -12.15 -4.67
C TYR A 137 0.71 -10.68 -5.00
N LEU A 138 0.34 -9.80 -4.09
CA LEU A 138 0.57 -8.36 -4.16
C LEU A 138 1.24 -7.93 -2.86
N ALA A 139 2.40 -7.31 -2.96
CA ALA A 139 3.03 -6.64 -1.84
C ALA A 139 2.43 -5.25 -1.69
N LEU A 140 2.03 -4.92 -0.47
CA LEU A 140 1.48 -3.62 -0.09
C LEU A 140 2.56 -2.90 0.70
N GLY A 141 3.10 -1.83 0.15
CA GLY A 141 4.27 -1.13 0.68
C GLY A 141 3.90 0.21 1.31
N SER A 142 4.91 0.86 1.90
CA SER A 142 4.73 2.11 2.68
C SER A 142 3.71 1.91 3.80
N LEU A 143 3.94 0.91 4.67
CA LEU A 143 3.17 0.72 5.90
C LEU A 143 4.01 1.18 7.08
N ASN A 144 4.06 2.50 7.26
CA ASN A 144 4.90 3.15 8.24
C ASN A 144 4.27 3.07 9.63
N ASN A 145 5.10 2.87 10.64
CA ASN A 145 4.78 3.02 12.05
C ASN A 145 5.81 3.99 12.63
N TYR A 146 5.31 5.12 13.12
CA TYR A 146 6.10 6.19 13.69
C TYR A 146 5.98 6.15 15.21
N GLN A 147 7.12 6.16 15.90
CA GLN A 147 7.21 6.51 17.31
C GLN A 147 7.96 7.83 17.42
N ASN A 148 7.61 8.62 18.45
CA ASN A 148 8.06 9.99 18.76
C ASN A 148 6.94 11.04 18.63
N GLY A 149 5.81 10.79 19.29
CA GLY A 149 4.80 11.82 19.56
C GLY A 149 3.62 11.89 18.59
N GLN A 150 3.55 11.01 17.60
CA GLN A 150 2.36 10.86 16.73
C GLN A 150 1.66 9.49 16.87
N ASP A 151 2.26 8.55 17.62
CA ASP A 151 1.77 7.21 18.01
C ASP A 151 0.72 6.61 17.07
N HIS A 152 1.08 6.49 15.79
CA HIS A 152 0.21 5.95 14.75
C HIS A 152 0.97 5.00 13.83
N TYR A 153 0.19 4.13 13.20
CA TYR A 153 0.65 3.19 12.20
C TYR A 153 -0.31 3.21 11.01
N GLU A 154 0.29 3.06 9.85
CA GLU A 154 -0.39 2.83 8.60
C GLU A 154 -0.74 1.35 8.49
N TYR A 155 -1.93 1.05 7.98
CA TYR A 155 -2.38 -0.31 7.83
C TYR A 155 -3.03 -0.56 6.48
N ALA A 156 -3.01 -1.82 6.08
CA ALA A 156 -3.83 -2.35 5.00
C ALA A 156 -4.63 -3.56 5.50
N LYS A 157 -5.95 -3.52 5.42
CA LYS A 157 -6.84 -4.59 5.83
C LYS A 157 -7.49 -5.24 4.62
N VAL A 158 -7.32 -6.56 4.51
CA VAL A 158 -7.96 -7.35 3.47
C VAL A 158 -9.44 -7.55 3.79
N ILE A 159 -10.31 -6.97 2.97
CA ILE A 159 -11.77 -7.08 3.09
C ILE A 159 -12.27 -8.31 2.33
N SER A 160 -11.80 -8.52 1.10
CA SER A 160 -12.19 -9.67 0.27
C SER A 160 -11.19 -9.94 -0.87
N GLY A 161 -11.32 -11.10 -1.51
CA GLY A 161 -10.53 -11.47 -2.69
C GLY A 161 -9.08 -11.88 -2.39
N GLY A 162 -8.78 -12.24 -1.14
CA GLY A 162 -7.43 -12.63 -0.74
C GLY A 162 -7.25 -12.90 0.75
N LYS A 163 -5.98 -13.03 1.15
CA LYS A 163 -5.56 -13.18 2.56
C LYS A 163 -4.29 -12.39 2.81
N ALA A 164 -4.22 -11.73 3.97
CA ALA A 164 -3.01 -11.12 4.47
C ALA A 164 -1.99 -12.21 4.85
N LEU A 165 -0.73 -11.98 4.49
CA LEU A 165 0.41 -12.85 4.71
C LEU A 165 1.59 -11.99 5.20
N GLY A 166 2.38 -12.54 6.13
CA GLY A 166 3.65 -11.93 6.51
C GLY A 166 4.66 -12.08 5.38
N LEU A 167 5.51 -11.06 5.20
CA LEU A 167 6.68 -11.15 4.34
C LEU A 167 7.91 -11.36 5.22
N ALA A 168 8.64 -12.44 5.00
CA ALA A 168 9.81 -12.75 5.81
C ALA A 168 10.84 -11.61 5.71
N GLY A 169 11.32 -11.12 6.85
CA GLY A 169 12.28 -10.01 6.94
C GLY A 169 11.67 -8.61 6.82
N ALA A 170 10.36 -8.50 6.58
CA ALA A 170 9.64 -7.25 6.71
C ALA A 170 9.31 -6.98 8.19
N SER A 171 9.18 -5.70 8.55
CA SER A 171 8.69 -5.24 9.84
C SER A 171 7.17 -5.36 9.98
N VAL A 172 6.46 -5.55 8.87
CA VAL A 172 4.99 -5.66 8.82
C VAL A 172 4.56 -7.10 9.09
N SER A 173 3.61 -7.24 10.02
CA SER A 173 3.03 -8.52 10.42
C SER A 173 1.53 -8.57 10.17
N VAL A 174 0.96 -9.78 10.21
CA VAL A 174 -0.49 -9.98 10.13
C VAL A 174 -1.10 -9.88 11.52
N HIS A 175 -2.08 -9.01 11.66
CA HIS A 175 -2.87 -8.77 12.86
C HIS A 175 -4.33 -9.09 12.60
N ASN A 176 -4.99 -9.66 13.62
CA ASN A 176 -6.42 -10.02 13.55
C ASN A 176 -6.79 -10.90 12.33
N GLY A 177 -5.81 -11.63 11.78
CA GLY A 177 -5.97 -12.54 10.64
C GLY A 177 -6.04 -11.90 9.25
N ASN A 178 -6.24 -10.58 9.13
CA ASN A 178 -6.40 -9.92 7.83
C ASN A 178 -5.88 -8.47 7.73
N THR A 179 -5.33 -7.90 8.80
CA THR A 179 -4.75 -6.55 8.80
C THR A 179 -3.23 -6.64 8.76
N LEU A 180 -2.60 -5.86 7.89
CA LEU A 180 -1.15 -5.70 7.79
C LEU A 180 -0.77 -4.35 8.37
N TYR A 181 0.07 -4.35 9.40
CA TYR A 181 0.77 -3.17 9.90
C TYR A 181 2.04 -3.60 10.65
N SER A 182 2.95 -2.66 10.89
CA SER A 182 4.13 -2.94 11.71
C SER A 182 3.79 -2.79 13.19
N THR A 183 4.04 -3.83 14.00
CA THR A 183 3.79 -3.77 15.45
C THR A 183 4.67 -2.73 16.13
N TYR A 184 5.90 -2.61 15.63
CA TYR A 184 6.92 -1.75 16.18
C TYR A 184 7.30 -0.67 15.17
N PRO A 185 7.92 0.42 15.62
CA PRO A 185 8.29 1.50 14.72
C PRO A 185 9.28 1.02 13.65
N ASN A 186 9.00 1.39 12.41
CA ASN A 186 9.84 1.07 11.27
C ASN A 186 10.24 2.33 10.48
N THR A 187 9.73 3.51 10.85
CA THR A 187 10.08 4.79 10.23
C THR A 187 10.43 5.83 11.30
N ALA A 188 11.53 6.58 11.07
CA ALA A 188 11.87 7.79 11.82
C ALA A 188 11.64 9.03 10.94
N ARG A 189 11.15 10.13 11.52
CA ARG A 189 11.11 11.43 10.82
C ARG A 189 12.45 12.15 11.04
N GLU A 190 13.23 12.31 9.97
CA GLU A 190 14.53 13.03 10.03
C GLU A 190 14.39 14.52 10.37
N SER A 191 13.27 15.18 10.04
CA SER A 191 13.20 16.65 9.99
C SER A 191 12.63 17.34 11.23
N GLU A 192 12.08 16.63 12.22
CA GLU A 192 11.39 17.28 13.34
C GLU A 192 12.28 17.56 14.57
N TYR A 193 13.44 16.92 14.76
CA TYR A 193 14.25 17.10 15.98
C TYR A 193 15.78 17.05 15.83
N GLY A 194 16.32 17.50 14.70
CA GLY A 194 17.75 17.64 14.48
C GLY A 194 18.48 16.30 14.39
N ALA A 195 19.62 16.29 13.70
CA ALA A 195 20.46 15.11 13.49
C ALA A 195 21.02 14.46 14.79
N ASP A 196 20.63 14.96 15.97
CA ASP A 196 21.04 14.50 17.29
C ASP A 196 19.90 13.81 18.08
N SER A 197 18.73 13.59 17.47
CA SER A 197 17.69 12.75 18.05
C SER A 197 17.96 11.26 17.81
N HIS A 198 19.08 10.76 18.34
CA HIS A 198 19.22 9.37 18.78
C HIS A 198 18.30 9.04 19.98
N TYR A 199 17.30 9.88 20.28
CA TYR A 199 16.38 9.68 21.38
C TYR A 199 15.29 8.67 21.00
N ASN A 200 15.68 7.42 21.25
CA ASN A 200 14.88 6.40 21.91
C ASN A 200 13.81 5.66 21.09
N THR A 201 14.11 5.33 19.84
CA THR A 201 13.67 4.01 19.35
C THR A 201 14.45 2.98 20.17
N ASN A 202 13.85 2.44 21.22
CA ASN A 202 14.46 1.38 22.00
C ASN A 202 14.94 0.29 21.00
N PRO A 203 16.27 0.02 20.88
CA PRO A 203 16.81 -0.97 19.95
C PRO A 203 16.22 -2.38 20.13
N GLN A 204 15.49 -2.61 21.23
CA GLN A 204 14.75 -3.84 21.50
C GLN A 204 13.49 -4.02 20.63
N HIS A 205 12.97 -2.99 19.95
CA HIS A 205 11.66 -3.07 19.30
C HIS A 205 11.71 -3.16 17.76
N SER A 206 12.79 -2.77 17.10
CA SER A 206 12.91 -2.91 15.63
C SER A 206 14.35 -3.32 15.29
N PRO A 207 14.71 -4.61 15.46
CA PRO A 207 16.10 -5.07 15.45
C PRO A 207 16.83 -4.86 14.12
N ASP A 208 16.11 -4.54 13.04
CA ASP A 208 16.63 -4.32 11.70
C ASP A 208 16.46 -2.87 11.19
N PHE A 209 16.05 -1.91 12.04
CA PHE A 209 15.78 -0.53 11.61
C PHE A 209 16.98 0.11 10.88
N ASP A 210 18.17 0.09 11.49
CA ASP A 210 19.38 0.70 10.91
C ASP A 210 19.78 0.03 9.59
N LYS A 211 19.58 -1.29 9.50
CA LYS A 211 19.88 -2.07 8.28
C LYS A 211 19.02 -1.60 7.10
N TYR A 212 17.76 -1.33 7.35
CA TYR A 212 16.81 -0.91 6.34
C TYR A 212 16.54 0.60 6.34
N TYR A 213 17.45 1.41 6.90
CA TYR A 213 17.34 2.86 6.83
C TYR A 213 17.14 3.36 5.38
N GLY A 214 16.22 4.32 5.22
CA GLY A 214 15.80 4.87 3.94
C GLY A 214 14.99 3.90 3.08
N TRP A 215 14.26 2.94 3.67
CA TRP A 215 13.45 1.98 2.92
C TRP A 215 12.24 2.59 2.21
N ASP A 216 11.65 3.64 2.79
CA ASP A 216 10.38 4.22 2.34
C ASP A 216 10.55 5.22 1.18
N THR A 217 10.98 4.72 0.03
CA THR A 217 11.18 5.53 -1.20
C THR A 217 10.61 4.83 -2.44
N GLY A 218 9.60 3.97 -2.26
CA GLY A 218 8.96 3.21 -3.33
C GLY A 218 9.74 2.00 -3.85
N TRP A 219 9.08 1.22 -4.72
CA TRP A 219 9.50 -0.13 -5.16
C TRP A 219 10.78 -0.21 -6.01
N VAL A 220 11.31 0.92 -6.47
CA VAL A 220 12.64 0.99 -7.08
C VAL A 220 13.75 0.71 -6.06
N ASN A 221 13.48 0.91 -4.77
CA ASN A 221 14.40 0.66 -3.68
C ASN A 221 14.26 -0.78 -3.22
N SER A 222 15.37 -1.52 -3.26
CA SER A 222 15.40 -2.92 -2.82
C SER A 222 15.12 -3.11 -1.33
N LYS A 223 15.13 -2.03 -0.52
CA LYS A 223 14.76 -2.05 0.91
C LYS A 223 13.26 -1.84 1.15
N ALA A 224 12.47 -1.41 0.15
CA ALA A 224 11.05 -1.08 0.31
C ALA A 224 10.21 -2.24 0.89
N PHE A 225 10.65 -3.48 0.69
CA PHE A 225 10.01 -4.66 1.28
C PHE A 225 9.96 -4.63 2.81
N TYR A 226 10.85 -3.87 3.47
CA TYR A 226 10.93 -3.83 4.92
C TYR A 226 9.63 -3.34 5.55
N GLY A 227 9.05 -2.24 5.08
CA GLY A 227 7.74 -1.79 5.53
C GLY A 227 6.59 -2.27 4.64
N SER A 228 6.67 -3.50 4.15
CA SER A 228 5.64 -4.07 3.27
C SER A 228 5.00 -5.34 3.82
N GLY A 229 3.69 -5.45 3.64
CA GLY A 229 2.95 -6.70 3.85
C GLY A 229 2.70 -7.45 2.54
N LEU A 230 2.25 -8.70 2.61
CA LEU A 230 1.92 -9.51 1.45
C LEU A 230 0.44 -9.89 1.45
N VAL A 231 -0.20 -9.88 0.29
CA VAL A 231 -1.56 -10.40 0.13
C VAL A 231 -1.57 -11.47 -0.96
N SER A 232 -2.10 -12.65 -0.66
CA SER A 232 -2.45 -13.61 -1.72
C SER A 232 -3.76 -13.22 -2.36
N LEU A 233 -3.83 -13.19 -3.70
CA LEU A 233 -5.04 -12.86 -4.44
C LEU A 233 -5.79 -14.13 -4.87
N GLU A 234 -7.12 -14.11 -4.75
CA GLU A 234 -8.00 -15.20 -5.18
C GLU A 234 -9.34 -14.63 -5.69
N GLY A 235 -9.79 -15.10 -6.86
CA GLY A 235 -10.99 -14.57 -7.51
C GLY A 235 -10.67 -13.43 -8.49
N SER A 236 -11.72 -12.71 -8.91
CA SER A 236 -11.63 -11.66 -9.92
C SER A 236 -11.72 -10.23 -9.39
N LYS A 237 -12.05 -10.08 -8.10
CA LYS A 237 -12.19 -8.80 -7.42
C LYS A 237 -11.63 -8.91 -6.02
N TYR A 238 -10.83 -7.94 -5.63
CA TYR A 238 -10.28 -7.87 -4.29
C TYR A 238 -10.37 -6.46 -3.74
N THR A 239 -10.62 -6.36 -2.43
CA THR A 239 -10.87 -5.10 -1.75
C THR A 239 -10.00 -4.98 -0.53
N PHE A 240 -9.35 -3.82 -0.40
CA PHE A 240 -8.56 -3.43 0.75
C PHE A 240 -9.16 -2.19 1.40
N GLU A 241 -9.02 -2.10 2.71
CA GLU A 241 -9.13 -0.84 3.44
C GLU A 241 -7.73 -0.38 3.81
N VAL A 242 -7.39 0.87 3.51
CA VAL A 242 -6.09 1.49 3.82
C VAL A 242 -6.36 2.75 4.64
N GLY A 243 -5.52 2.99 5.64
CA GLY A 243 -5.59 4.20 6.44
C GLY A 243 -4.58 4.20 7.58
N VAL A 244 -4.79 5.14 8.49
CA VAL A 244 -4.02 5.27 9.74
C VAL A 244 -4.86 4.81 10.92
N ASP A 245 -4.21 4.19 11.90
CA ASP A 245 -4.75 3.93 13.23
C ASP A 245 -3.67 4.19 14.30
N GLY A 246 -4.03 4.23 15.58
CA GLY A 246 -3.10 4.55 16.67
C GLY A 246 -3.79 4.82 18.01
N GLU A 247 -3.16 4.41 19.11
CA GLU A 247 -3.79 4.41 20.44
C GLU A 247 -4.08 5.82 20.98
N LYS A 248 -3.28 6.82 20.61
CA LYS A 248 -3.36 8.16 21.22
C LYS A 248 -4.25 9.12 20.45
N TYR A 249 -4.16 9.15 19.12
CA TYR A 249 -4.75 10.22 18.30
C TYR A 249 -6.08 9.85 17.63
N PHE A 250 -6.48 8.58 17.65
CA PHE A 250 -7.72 8.13 17.01
C PHE A 250 -8.89 7.93 17.99
N THR A 251 -8.69 8.24 19.28
CA THR A 251 -9.69 8.08 20.34
C THR A 251 -10.79 9.15 20.32
N THR A 252 -10.50 10.38 19.86
CA THR A 252 -11.47 11.48 19.75
C THR A 252 -11.23 12.33 18.49
N ASP A 253 -12.27 13.03 18.02
CA ASP A 253 -12.17 13.97 16.89
C ASP A 253 -11.17 15.11 17.18
N GLU A 254 -11.14 15.62 18.42
CA GLU A 254 -10.21 16.68 18.84
C GLU A 254 -8.74 16.26 18.68
N LEU A 255 -8.40 15.04 19.09
CA LEU A 255 -7.05 14.51 18.97
C LEU A 255 -6.69 14.24 17.50
N ARG A 256 -7.64 13.72 16.73
CA ARG A 256 -7.47 13.50 15.28
C ARG A 256 -7.24 14.80 14.52
N ASN A 257 -7.92 15.87 14.93
CA ASN A 257 -7.76 17.21 14.35
C ASN A 257 -6.39 17.83 14.65
N ASN A 258 -5.68 17.33 15.65
CA ASN A 258 -4.34 17.79 16.04
C ASN A 258 -3.21 16.92 15.47
N LEU A 259 -3.54 15.92 14.64
CA LEU A 259 -2.52 15.12 13.95
C LEU A 259 -1.72 16.00 12.97
N PRO A 260 -0.38 16.08 13.10
CA PRO A 260 0.45 16.93 12.25
C PRO A 260 0.44 16.54 10.76
N ALA A 261 0.06 15.31 10.41
CA ALA A 261 -0.24 14.93 9.04
C ALA A 261 -1.02 13.60 9.01
N ASN A 262 -2.29 13.62 8.62
CA ASN A 262 -2.96 12.41 8.14
C ASN A 262 -2.86 12.38 6.61
N HIS A 263 -1.63 12.38 6.09
CA HIS A 263 -1.33 12.25 4.68
C HIS A 263 -0.57 10.96 4.48
N LEU A 264 -1.13 10.03 3.73
CA LEU A 264 -0.52 8.73 3.48
C LEU A 264 -0.26 8.54 2.00
N TRP A 265 0.81 7.82 1.72
CA TRP A 265 1.06 7.25 0.40
C TRP A 265 1.01 5.74 0.49
N TYR A 266 0.24 5.12 -0.40
CA TYR A 266 0.14 3.67 -0.54
C TYR A 266 0.60 3.26 -1.93
N ASN A 267 1.50 2.28 -1.99
CA ASN A 267 2.03 1.74 -3.24
C ASN A 267 1.97 0.20 -3.25
N MET A 268 2.06 -0.39 -4.44
CA MET A 268 1.93 -1.84 -4.59
C MET A 268 2.86 -2.40 -5.65
N ALA A 269 3.37 -3.61 -5.41
CA ALA A 269 4.18 -4.32 -6.38
C ALA A 269 3.94 -5.82 -6.34
N THR A 270 4.34 -6.47 -7.42
CA THR A 270 4.48 -7.93 -7.47
C THR A 270 5.93 -8.39 -7.38
N VAL A 271 6.87 -7.45 -7.49
CA VAL A 271 8.30 -7.68 -7.33
C VAL A 271 8.63 -7.56 -5.86
N ILE A 272 8.74 -8.71 -5.21
CA ILE A 272 9.30 -8.79 -3.87
C ILE A 272 10.79 -9.13 -4.06
N PRO A 273 11.73 -8.31 -3.54
CA PRO A 273 13.14 -8.67 -3.51
C PRO A 273 13.29 -10.09 -2.97
N ARG A 274 14.09 -10.93 -3.63
CA ARG A 274 14.46 -12.22 -3.03
C ARG A 274 15.12 -11.91 -1.70
N THR A 275 14.49 -12.30 -0.60
CA THR A 275 15.13 -12.24 0.69
C THR A 275 16.04 -13.46 0.79
N ASP A 276 17.29 -13.27 1.21
CA ASP A 276 18.26 -14.35 1.48
C ASP A 276 17.89 -15.16 2.75
N ILE A 277 16.62 -15.06 3.17
CA ILE A 277 16.11 -15.76 4.33
C ILE A 277 16.07 -17.23 3.97
N GLN A 278 16.91 -18.01 4.67
CA GLN A 278 16.88 -19.46 4.62
C GLN A 278 15.43 -19.91 4.80
N LYS A 279 14.84 -20.47 3.74
CA LYS A 279 13.53 -21.09 3.82
C LYS A 279 13.62 -22.13 4.94
N PRO A 280 12.75 -22.09 5.95
CA PRO A 280 12.76 -23.14 6.97
C PRO A 280 12.60 -24.47 6.25
N GLU A 281 13.50 -25.42 6.52
CA GLU A 281 13.33 -26.79 6.07
C GLU A 281 12.00 -27.29 6.64
N LEU A 282 11.05 -27.57 5.75
CA LEU A 282 9.79 -28.20 6.11
C LEU A 282 10.09 -29.59 6.67
N THR A 283 10.25 -29.68 8.00
CA THR A 283 10.39 -30.96 8.67
C THR A 283 8.99 -31.57 8.79
N VAL A 284 8.58 -32.33 7.78
CA VAL A 284 7.36 -33.14 7.84
C VAL A 284 7.63 -34.30 8.80
N ARG A 285 7.12 -34.21 10.03
CA ARG A 285 7.10 -35.35 10.94
C ARG A 285 5.89 -36.23 10.62
N TYR A 286 6.12 -37.31 9.88
CA TYR A 286 5.14 -38.38 9.78
C TYR A 286 5.01 -39.07 11.13
N LYS A 287 3.85 -38.94 11.80
CA LYS A 287 3.44 -39.91 12.82
C LYS A 287 3.00 -41.17 12.08
N HIS A 288 3.89 -42.13 11.94
CA HIS A 288 3.49 -43.50 11.61
C HIS A 288 2.76 -44.08 12.83
N THR A 289 1.44 -44.20 12.75
CA THR A 289 0.71 -45.16 13.57
C THR A 289 0.92 -46.53 12.96
N ASN A 290 1.73 -47.36 13.60
CA ASN A 290 1.79 -48.79 13.27
C ASN A 290 0.43 -49.40 13.61
N VAL A 291 -0.36 -49.72 12.58
CA VAL A 291 -1.50 -50.61 12.74
C VAL A 291 -0.92 -52.02 12.70
N ALA A 292 -0.95 -52.72 13.84
CA ALA A 292 -0.66 -54.15 13.85
C ALA A 292 -1.77 -54.85 13.05
N LEU A 293 -1.39 -55.56 12.00
CA LEU A 293 -2.28 -56.53 11.36
C LEU A 293 -2.36 -57.74 12.30
N GLY A 294 -3.50 -57.86 12.99
CA GLY A 294 -3.95 -59.05 13.70
C GLY A 294 -5.29 -59.48 13.14
#